data_AF-A0A965B588-F1
#
_entry.id   AF-A0A965B588-F1
#
_cell.length_a   1.000
_cell.length_b   1.000
_cell.length_c   1.000
_cell.angle_alpha   90.00
_cell.angle_beta   90.00
_cell.angle_gamma   90.00
#
_symmetry.space_group_name_H-M   'P 1'
#
loop_
_entity.id
_entity.type
_entity.pdbx_description
1 polymer ?
#
loop_
_entity_poly.entity_id
_entity_poly.type
_entity_poly.pdbx_seq_one_letter_code
_entity_poly.pdbx_strand_id
1 'polypeptide(L)'
;AGVFRGDGEVRMGLIDEIVHAIDVHRLLFEAPQKAQQTWFIRAFGTNVNLGNIPPDEVIPLETLRLGLRSDTLYTMTPPGHMDGAGI
;
A
#
# COMPACT_ATOMS: atom_id res chain seq x y z
N ALA A 1 -3.14 8.82 -15.97
CA ALA A 1 -2.14 7.74 -15.84
C ALA A 1 -1.19 8.13 -14.71
N GLY A 2 -0.96 7.24 -13.74
CA GLY A 2 -0.20 7.53 -12.51
C GLY A 2 0.66 6.34 -12.11
N VAL A 3 0.68 6.01 -10.82
CA VAL A 3 1.42 4.86 -10.25
C VAL A 3 0.79 3.50 -10.57
N PHE A 4 -0.46 3.48 -11.04
CA PHE A 4 -1.14 2.29 -11.57
C PHE A 4 -1.37 2.39 -13.07
N ARG A 5 -1.27 1.25 -13.76
CA ARG A 5 -1.70 1.07 -15.15
C ARG A 5 -3.23 0.99 -15.22
N GLY A 6 -3.78 1.07 -16.44
CA GLY A 6 -5.23 1.04 -16.67
C GLY A 6 -5.90 -0.28 -16.28
N ASP A 7 -5.11 -1.35 -16.15
CA ASP A 7 -5.50 -2.68 -15.68
C ASP A 7 -5.34 -2.86 -14.15
N GLY A 8 -4.86 -1.83 -13.44
CA GLY A 8 -4.60 -1.89 -12.01
C GLY A 8 -3.21 -2.42 -11.62
N GLU A 9 -2.36 -2.79 -12.59
CA GLU A 9 -1.00 -3.24 -12.32
C GLU A 9 -0.13 -2.08 -11.77
N VAL A 10 0.68 -2.39 -10.76
CA VAL A 10 1.55 -1.41 -10.10
C VAL A 10 2.78 -1.13 -10.96
N ARG A 11 3.10 0.16 -11.17
CA ARG A 11 4.35 0.57 -11.85
C ARG A 11 5.51 0.60 -10.85
N MET A 12 5.92 -0.59 -10.40
CA MET A 12 6.94 -0.80 -9.37
C MET A 12 8.18 0.10 -9.55
N GLY A 13 8.84 0.06 -10.72
CA GLY A 13 10.05 0.84 -10.96
C GLY A 13 9.87 2.36 -10.80
N LEU A 14 8.70 2.89 -11.18
CA LEU A 14 8.40 4.32 -10.98
C LEU A 14 8.22 4.64 -9.49
N ILE A 15 7.54 3.77 -8.75
CA ILE A 15 7.34 3.97 -7.31
C ILE A 15 8.69 3.90 -6.60
N ASP A 16 9.53 2.92 -6.93
CA ASP A 16 10.87 2.74 -6.36
C ASP A 16 11.75 3.98 -6.59
N GLU A 17 11.75 4.54 -7.79
CA GLU A 17 12.48 5.78 -8.11
C GLU A 17 11.99 6.96 -7.25
N ILE A 18 10.68 7.11 -7.07
CA ILE A 18 10.08 8.20 -6.28
C ILE A 18 10.45 8.06 -4.79
N VAL A 19 10.27 6.88 -4.21
CA VAL A 19 10.55 6.65 -2.78
C VAL A 19 12.04 6.64 -2.46
N HIS A 20 12.90 6.40 -3.46
CA HIS A 20 14.35 6.61 -3.33
C HIS A 20 14.71 8.10 -3.27
N ALA A 21 13.97 8.96 -3.97
CA ALA A 21 14.22 10.40 -4.01
C ALA A 21 13.52 11.18 -2.88
N ILE A 22 12.36 10.71 -2.41
CA ILE A 22 11.52 11.40 -1.42
C ILE A 22 11.12 10.41 -0.34
N ASP A 23 11.31 10.80 0.92
CA ASP A 23 10.82 10.04 2.07
C ASP A 23 9.33 9.71 1.91
N VAL A 24 9.00 8.43 1.99
CA VAL A 24 7.65 7.88 1.85
C VAL A 24 6.65 8.52 2.80
N HIS A 25 7.08 8.95 3.99
CA HIS A 25 6.20 9.62 4.96
C HIS A 25 5.79 11.03 4.54
N ARG A 26 6.43 11.59 3.51
CA ARG A 26 6.09 12.89 2.89
C ARG A 26 5.25 12.75 1.63
N LEU A 27 4.96 11.52 1.20
CA LEU A 27 4.16 11.22 0.03
C LEU A 27 2.75 10.81 0.44
N LEU A 28 1.78 11.05 -0.44
CA LEU A 28 0.41 10.54 -0.34
C LEU A 28 0.06 9.85 -1.66
N PHE A 29 -0.23 8.54 -1.59
CA PHE A 29 -0.55 7.74 -2.77
C PHE A 29 -2.05 7.58 -2.93
N GLU A 30 -2.58 7.77 -4.14
CA GLU A 30 -3.98 7.46 -4.42
C GLU A 30 -4.18 5.95 -4.49
N ALA A 31 -5.11 5.42 -3.69
CA ALA A 31 -5.42 4.00 -3.61
C ALA A 31 -6.93 3.74 -3.48
N PRO A 32 -7.74 4.13 -4.49
CA PRO A 32 -9.20 3.98 -4.42
C PRO A 32 -9.69 2.53 -4.32
N GLN A 33 -8.88 1.55 -4.70
CA GLN A 33 -9.26 0.14 -4.67
C GLN A 33 -8.52 -0.61 -3.57
N LYS A 34 -9.20 -1.57 -2.91
CA LYS A 34 -8.65 -2.44 -1.86
C LYS A 34 -7.29 -3.05 -2.23
N ALA A 35 -7.14 -3.55 -3.46
CA ALA A 35 -5.88 -4.18 -3.90
C ALA A 35 -4.69 -3.20 -3.83
N GLN A 36 -4.92 -1.93 -4.16
CA GLN A 36 -3.93 -0.87 -4.11
C GLN A 36 -3.58 -0.52 -2.66
N GLN A 37 -4.58 -0.42 -1.79
CA GLN A 37 -4.40 -0.17 -0.35
C GLN A 37 -3.53 -1.27 0.29
N THR A 38 -3.90 -2.53 0.08
CA THR A 38 -3.14 -3.69 0.58
C THR A 38 -1.71 -3.68 0.06
N TRP A 39 -1.51 -3.36 -1.23
CA TRP A 39 -0.20 -3.32 -1.84
C TRP A 39 0.71 -2.29 -1.16
N PHE A 40 0.25 -1.04 -1.01
CA PHE A 40 1.02 0.01 -0.34
C PHE A 40 1.30 -0.30 1.14
N ILE A 41 0.34 -0.90 1.86
CA ILE A 41 0.53 -1.30 3.26
C ILE A 41 1.62 -2.37 3.37
N ARG A 42 1.67 -3.34 2.45
CA ARG A 42 2.71 -4.37 2.43
C ARG A 42 4.07 -3.79 2.03
N ALA A 43 4.10 -2.86 1.09
CA ALA A 43 5.34 -2.28 0.57
C ALA A 43 6.00 -1.30 1.57
N PHE A 44 5.21 -0.44 2.22
CA PHE A 44 5.72 0.69 3.02
C PHE A 44 5.25 0.68 4.48
N GLY A 45 4.52 -0.36 4.89
CA GLY A 45 4.01 -0.53 6.24
C GLY A 45 2.65 0.12 6.48
N THR A 46 2.10 -0.16 7.66
CA THR A 46 0.74 0.21 8.08
C THR A 46 0.53 1.71 8.27
N ASN A 47 1.59 2.52 8.22
CA ASN A 47 1.54 3.98 8.36
C ASN A 47 1.73 4.74 7.02
N VAL A 48 1.70 4.04 5.88
CA VAL A 48 1.73 4.69 4.56
C VAL A 48 0.53 5.62 4.38
N ASN A 49 0.76 6.83 3.86
CA ASN A 49 -0.30 7.81 3.63
C ASN A 49 -1.05 7.46 2.33
N LEU A 50 -2.36 7.25 2.44
CA LEU A 50 -3.22 6.91 1.30
C LEU A 50 -4.32 7.95 1.13
N GLY A 51 -4.58 8.31 -0.12
CA GLY A 51 -5.64 9.22 -0.54
C GLY A 51 -6.60 8.57 -1.52
N ASN A 52 -7.64 9.31 -1.90
CA ASN A 52 -8.71 8.84 -2.78
C ASN A 52 -9.43 7.59 -2.23
N ILE A 53 -9.54 7.48 -0.90
CA ILE A 53 -10.23 6.37 -0.24
C ILE A 53 -11.74 6.62 -0.29
N PRO A 54 -12.54 5.68 -0.84
CA PRO A 54 -13.99 5.77 -0.77
C PRO A 54 -14.48 5.87 0.69
N PRO A 55 -15.49 6.69 1.01
CA PRO A 55 -15.96 6.86 2.39
C PRO A 55 -16.35 5.55 3.09
N ASP A 56 -16.90 4.60 2.33
CA ASP A 56 -17.28 3.25 2.77
C ASP A 56 -16.08 2.31 2.97
N GLU A 57 -14.92 2.63 2.42
CA GLU A 57 -13.67 1.88 2.60
C GLU A 57 -12.80 2.39 3.76
N VAL A 58 -13.21 3.44 4.49
CA VAL A 58 -12.41 3.98 5.62
C VAL A 58 -12.23 2.96 6.74
N ILE A 59 -13.31 2.32 7.19
CA ILE A 59 -13.22 1.27 8.22
C ILE A 59 -12.49 0.03 7.69
N PRO A 60 -12.81 -0.49 6.48
CA PRO A 60 -12.02 -1.55 5.85
C PRO A 60 -10.52 -1.27 5.77
N LEU A 61 -10.11 -0.05 5.42
CA LEU A 61 -8.71 0.34 5.38
C LEU A 61 -8.06 0.25 6.76
N GLU A 62 -8.74 0.71 7.81
CA GLU A 62 -8.18 0.61 9.17
C GLU A 62 -8.04 -0.85 9.61
N THR A 63 -8.99 -1.72 9.25
CA THR A 63 -8.84 -3.17 9.51
C THR A 63 -7.64 -3.78 8.78
N LEU A 64 -7.31 -3.28 7.57
CA LEU A 64 -6.09 -3.69 6.86
C LEU A 64 -4.84 -3.22 7.62
N ARG A 65 -4.83 -1.97 8.11
CA ARG A 65 -3.69 -1.42 8.88
C ARG A 65 -3.45 -2.15 10.20
N LEU A 66 -4.52 -2.63 10.85
CA LEU A 66 -4.43 -3.36 12.12
C LEU A 66 -4.16 -4.86 11.96
N GLY A 67 -4.11 -5.40 10.73
CA GLY A 67 -3.97 -6.84 10.50
C GLY A 67 -5.24 -7.64 10.85
N LEU A 68 -6.39 -6.98 10.94
CA LEU A 68 -7.67 -7.61 11.32
C LEU A 68 -8.43 -8.19 10.12
N ARG A 69 -7.89 -8.06 8.91
CA ARG A 69 -8.45 -8.58 7.66
C ARG A 69 -7.50 -9.61 7.05
N SER A 70 -8.04 -10.61 6.35
CA SER A 70 -7.27 -11.73 5.80
C SER A 70 -6.08 -11.29 4.94
N ASP A 71 -6.21 -10.16 4.23
CA ASP A 71 -5.15 -9.62 3.37
C ASP A 71 -3.90 -9.15 4.14
N THR A 72 -4.00 -8.89 5.44
CA THR A 72 -2.90 -8.41 6.29
C THR A 72 -2.76 -9.19 7.60
N LEU A 73 -3.42 -10.36 7.72
CA LEU A 73 -3.56 -11.18 8.94
C LEU A 73 -2.23 -11.57 9.62
N TYR A 74 -1.09 -11.44 8.93
CA TYR A 74 0.25 -11.75 9.45
C TYR A 74 1.29 -10.68 9.13
N THR A 75 0.89 -9.53 8.59
CA THR A 75 1.80 -8.45 8.16
C THR A 75 2.26 -7.56 9.33
N MET A 76 2.39 -8.12 10.55
CA MET A 76 3.03 -7.44 11.68
C MET A 76 4.56 -7.50 11.59
N THR A 77 5.09 -7.38 10.37
CA THR A 77 6.52 -7.46 10.12
C THR A 77 7.14 -6.05 10.22
N PRO A 78 8.30 -5.88 10.89
CA PRO A 78 8.97 -4.59 10.96
C PRO A 78 9.26 -4.03 9.55
N PRO A 79 9.33 -2.69 9.38
CA PRO A 79 9.68 -2.09 8.10
C PRO A 79 10.98 -2.69 7.55
N GLY A 80 10.95 -3.21 6.31
CA GLY A 80 12.13 -3.74 5.63
C GLY A 80 12.25 -5.27 5.51
N HIS A 81 11.28 -6.04 6.00
CA HIS A 81 11.23 -7.49 5.74
C HIS A 81 10.27 -7.79 4.58
N MET A 82 10.81 -7.91 3.36
CA MET A 82 10.10 -8.59 2.29
C MET A 82 10.17 -10.09 2.58
N ASP A 83 9.12 -10.65 3.17
CA ASP A 83 8.96 -12.10 3.17
C ASP A 83 8.81 -12.55 1.72
N GLY A 84 9.81 -13.28 1.23
CA GLY A 84 9.89 -13.82 -0.12
C GLY A 84 8.89 -14.95 -0.39
N ALA A 85 7.62 -14.74 -0.05
CA ALA A 85 6.53 -15.65 -0.34
C ALA A 85 5.51 -14.98 -1.28
N GLY A 86 5.56 -15.34 -2.56
CA GLY A 86 4.49 -15.06 -3.53
C GLY A 86 4.87 -14.09 -4.63
N ILE A 87 5.50 -14.44 -5.76
CA ILE A 87 5.27 -15.64 -6.60
C ILE A 87 5.14 -16.98 -5.87
#